data_AF-A0A7V2ATA1-F1
#
_entry.id   AF-A0A7V2ATA1-F1
#
_cell.length_a   1.000
_cell.length_b   1.000
_cell.length_c   1.000
_cell.angle_alpha   90.00
_cell.angle_beta   90.00
_cell.angle_gamma   90.00
#
_symmetry.space_group_name_H-M   'P 1'
#
loop_
_entity.id
_entity.type
_entity.pdbx_description
1 polymer ?
#
loop_
_entity_poly.entity_id
_entity_poly.type
_entity_poly.pdbx_seq_one_letter_code
_entity_poly.pdbx_strand_id
1 'polypeptide(L)'
;MSRTIFEKSRKGRKAYRLPVNDCPAEGLDLPIERVSPLGLPEVGEQEIVRHYVELAAKNYHIDKGMYPLGSCTMKYNPLVDEELARLEGFTGIHPGQDPDDVQGALQLMYELERALSEICGMSAFTLQPAAGAHGELTGMMIARDYFRSRGEPRKRVIVPDSAHGTNPASVTICGFEPKTIPSNDRGLIDPEVLEREVNEETSVLMLTLPNTLGLFEREIARISEIVHSAGALIYMDGANMNALLGIVRPGDIGVDIMHVNLHKTFSTPHGGGGPGSGPVGVAARLADFLPVPRVALEDGRYILSERSEKSIGRVHSYFGNFNVFVKAYAYI
;
A
#
# COMPACT_ATOMS: atom_id res chain seq x y z
N MET A 1 -12.17 -2.85 -36.58
CA MET A 1 -12.07 -3.13 -35.12
C MET A 1 -10.89 -4.05 -34.88
N SER A 2 -10.15 -3.85 -33.79
CA SER A 2 -9.07 -4.77 -33.44
C SER A 2 -9.62 -6.09 -32.92
N ARG A 3 -9.06 -7.19 -33.40
CA ARG A 3 -9.42 -8.53 -32.92
C ARG A 3 -8.82 -8.79 -31.55
N THR A 4 -9.60 -9.39 -30.67
CA THR A 4 -9.14 -9.96 -29.40
C THR A 4 -8.10 -11.06 -29.66
N ILE A 5 -7.31 -11.40 -28.65
CA ILE A 5 -6.34 -12.50 -28.77
C ILE A 5 -7.02 -13.84 -29.07
N PHE A 6 -8.27 -14.02 -28.62
CA PHE A 6 -9.08 -15.21 -28.86
C PHE A 6 -9.54 -15.32 -30.32
N GLU A 7 -9.95 -14.22 -30.94
CA GLU A 7 -10.32 -14.19 -32.38
C GLU A 7 -9.11 -14.43 -33.30
N LYS A 8 -7.90 -14.13 -32.81
CA LYS A 8 -6.63 -14.41 -33.49
C LYS A 8 -6.17 -15.86 -33.32
N SER A 9 -6.76 -16.60 -32.39
CA SER A 9 -6.43 -17.99 -32.07
C SER A 9 -6.54 -18.91 -33.29
N ARG A 10 -5.62 -19.86 -33.42
CA ARG A 10 -5.65 -20.95 -34.41
C ARG A 10 -5.15 -22.23 -33.74
N LYS A 11 -5.99 -23.26 -33.79
CA LYS A 11 -5.73 -24.57 -33.19
C LYS A 11 -4.32 -25.09 -33.52
N GLY A 12 -3.60 -25.54 -32.50
CA GLY A 12 -2.26 -26.12 -32.57
C GLY A 12 -1.10 -25.11 -32.51
N ARG A 13 -1.36 -23.80 -32.57
CA ARG A 13 -0.27 -22.79 -32.46
C ARG A 13 0.23 -22.67 -31.03
N LYS A 14 1.54 -22.50 -30.89
CA LYS A 14 2.23 -22.33 -29.61
C LYS A 14 3.16 -21.12 -29.68
N ALA A 15 3.25 -20.40 -28.57
CA ALA A 15 4.16 -19.28 -28.36
C ALA A 15 5.11 -19.54 -27.18
N TYR A 16 5.36 -20.82 -26.89
CA TYR A 16 6.24 -21.24 -25.81
C TYR A 16 7.11 -22.39 -26.28
N ARG A 17 8.29 -22.50 -25.67
CA ARG A 17 9.11 -23.69 -25.67
C ARG A 17 9.39 -24.05 -24.22
N LEU A 18 8.74 -25.10 -23.74
CA LEU A 18 9.02 -25.61 -22.41
C LEU A 18 10.37 -26.33 -22.41
N PRO A 19 11.12 -26.31 -21.30
CA PRO A 19 12.28 -27.18 -21.13
C PRO A 19 11.87 -28.66 -21.25
N VAL A 20 12.85 -29.53 -21.52
CA VAL A 20 12.63 -30.97 -21.48
C VAL A 20 12.16 -31.33 -20.08
N ASN A 21 11.01 -32.00 -19.96
CA ASN A 21 10.54 -32.48 -18.67
C ASN A 21 11.45 -33.64 -18.23
N ASP A 22 12.33 -33.38 -17.29
CA ASP A 22 13.22 -34.34 -16.63
C ASP A 22 12.58 -34.92 -15.34
N CYS A 23 11.37 -34.48 -14.99
CA CYS A 23 10.59 -35.02 -13.89
C CYS A 23 9.52 -36.00 -14.42
N PRO A 24 9.67 -37.32 -14.21
CA PRO A 24 8.70 -38.30 -14.68
C PRO A 24 7.34 -38.07 -14.01
N ALA A 25 6.31 -37.81 -14.83
CA ALA A 25 4.93 -37.62 -14.38
C ALA A 25 4.13 -38.94 -14.29
N GLU A 26 4.78 -40.07 -14.58
CA GLU A 26 4.16 -41.41 -14.54
C GLU A 26 3.81 -41.77 -13.08
N GLY A 27 2.58 -42.24 -12.86
CA GLY A 27 2.11 -42.72 -11.56
C GLY A 27 1.59 -41.66 -10.59
N LEU A 28 1.39 -40.42 -11.03
CA LEU A 28 0.68 -39.41 -10.23
C LEU A 28 -0.81 -39.75 -10.18
N ASP A 29 -1.28 -40.29 -9.06
CA ASP A 29 -2.71 -40.44 -8.74
C ASP A 29 -3.29 -39.06 -8.39
N LEU A 30 -3.59 -38.26 -9.42
CA LEU A 30 -4.18 -36.94 -9.23
C LEU A 30 -5.67 -37.12 -8.92
N PRO A 31 -6.15 -36.57 -7.78
CA PRO A 31 -7.52 -36.79 -7.32
C PRO A 31 -8.60 -36.24 -8.29
N ILE A 32 -8.22 -35.33 -9.19
CA ILE A 32 -9.09 -34.76 -10.21
C ILE A 32 -8.27 -34.49 -11.47
N GLU A 33 -8.58 -35.20 -12.55
CA GLU A 33 -8.08 -34.88 -13.89
C GLU A 33 -8.99 -33.87 -14.60
N ARG A 34 -8.38 -33.00 -15.39
CA ARG A 34 -9.11 -32.00 -16.16
C ARG A 34 -9.73 -32.64 -17.41
N VAL A 35 -11.06 -32.63 -17.50
CA VAL A 35 -11.82 -33.28 -18.58
C VAL A 35 -12.08 -32.39 -19.82
N SER A 36 -11.76 -31.10 -19.79
CA SER A 36 -11.97 -30.18 -20.92
C SER A 36 -10.88 -29.10 -21.04
N PRO A 37 -10.60 -28.55 -22.25
CA PRO A 37 -9.59 -27.52 -22.43
C PRO A 37 -9.87 -26.20 -21.66
N LEU A 38 -8.82 -25.41 -21.40
CA LEU A 38 -8.92 -24.08 -20.76
C LEU A 38 -9.54 -23.00 -21.66
N GLY A 39 -9.57 -23.19 -22.97
CA GLY A 39 -9.94 -22.13 -23.91
C GLY A 39 -8.92 -20.98 -23.98
N LEU A 40 -7.66 -21.22 -23.62
CA LEU A 40 -6.57 -20.25 -23.81
C LEU A 40 -6.34 -19.99 -25.31
N PRO A 41 -5.89 -18.79 -25.70
CA PRO A 41 -5.59 -18.48 -27.09
C PRO A 41 -4.39 -19.28 -27.59
N GLU A 42 -4.52 -19.85 -28.79
CA GLU A 42 -3.47 -20.59 -29.49
C GLU A 42 -2.90 -19.70 -30.59
N VAL A 43 -1.80 -19.00 -30.29
CA VAL A 43 -1.17 -18.03 -31.19
C VAL A 43 0.33 -18.27 -31.25
N GLY A 44 0.98 -17.76 -32.30
CA GLY A 44 2.44 -17.76 -32.39
C GLY A 44 3.04 -16.54 -31.68
N GLU A 45 4.30 -16.61 -31.29
CA GLU A 45 5.00 -15.55 -30.55
C GLU A 45 4.94 -14.18 -31.24
N GLN A 46 5.16 -14.13 -32.57
CA GLN A 46 5.03 -12.89 -33.34
C GLN A 46 3.63 -12.27 -33.26
N GLU A 47 2.58 -13.09 -33.18
CA GLU A 47 1.20 -12.59 -33.08
C GLU A 47 0.90 -12.05 -31.67
N ILE A 48 1.50 -12.64 -30.62
CA ILE A 48 1.46 -12.11 -29.25
C ILE A 48 2.08 -10.71 -29.23
N VAL A 49 3.31 -10.58 -29.76
CA VAL A 49 4.01 -9.29 -29.81
C VAL A 49 3.17 -8.25 -30.55
N ARG A 50 2.68 -8.58 -31.76
CA ARG A 50 1.82 -7.67 -32.54
C ARG A 50 0.57 -7.27 -31.76
N HIS A 51 -0.08 -8.21 -31.08
CA HIS A 51 -1.29 -7.93 -30.32
C HIS A 51 -1.04 -6.95 -29.17
N TYR A 52 -0.03 -7.18 -28.33
CA TYR A 52 0.22 -6.30 -27.19
C TYR A 52 0.83 -4.96 -27.59
N VAL A 53 1.65 -4.90 -28.65
CA VAL A 53 2.11 -3.61 -29.23
C VAL A 53 0.92 -2.80 -29.75
N GLU A 54 -0.02 -3.43 -30.45
CA GLU A 54 -1.24 -2.77 -30.94
C GLU A 54 -2.13 -2.26 -29.79
N LEU A 55 -2.24 -3.01 -28.69
CA LEU A 55 -2.96 -2.58 -27.50
C LEU A 55 -2.24 -1.43 -26.78
N ALA A 56 -0.92 -1.51 -26.60
CA ALA A 56 -0.12 -0.45 -25.99
C ALA A 56 -0.26 0.87 -26.77
N ALA A 57 -0.22 0.81 -28.11
CA ALA A 57 -0.40 1.98 -28.96
C ALA A 57 -1.74 2.70 -28.76
N LYS A 58 -2.81 1.99 -28.37
CA LYS A 58 -4.15 2.55 -28.11
C LYS A 58 -4.31 3.19 -26.73
N ASN A 59 -3.44 2.89 -25.78
CA ASN A 59 -3.51 3.45 -24.44
C ASN A 59 -2.89 4.85 -24.39
N TYR A 60 -3.48 5.77 -23.62
CA TYR A 60 -2.81 7.01 -23.21
C TYR A 60 -2.12 6.77 -21.86
N HIS A 61 -0.91 7.28 -21.68
CA HIS A 61 -0.11 7.07 -20.47
C HIS A 61 0.86 8.25 -20.26
N ILE A 62 1.49 8.32 -19.10
CA ILE A 62 2.33 9.45 -18.69
C ILE A 62 3.51 9.73 -19.63
N ASP A 63 4.04 8.71 -20.31
CA ASP A 63 5.16 8.90 -21.25
C ASP A 63 4.70 9.51 -22.59
N LYS A 64 3.39 9.50 -22.87
CA LYS A 64 2.82 10.19 -24.05
C LYS A 64 2.55 11.67 -23.77
N GLY A 65 2.36 12.05 -22.52
CA GLY A 65 2.06 13.42 -22.16
C GLY A 65 1.48 13.57 -20.76
N MET A 66 1.13 14.81 -20.41
CA MET A 66 0.58 15.15 -19.11
C MET A 66 -0.69 14.35 -18.81
N TYR A 67 -0.82 13.86 -17.58
CA TYR A 67 -1.93 13.05 -17.10
C TYR A 67 -2.48 13.63 -15.78
N PRO A 68 -3.25 14.73 -15.80
CA PRO A 68 -3.56 15.54 -14.62
C PRO A 68 -4.72 14.96 -13.78
N LEU A 69 -4.57 13.73 -13.29
CA LEU A 69 -5.53 13.12 -12.36
C LEU A 69 -5.24 13.56 -10.93
N GLY A 70 -6.15 14.33 -10.35
CA GLY A 70 -6.12 14.69 -8.93
C GLY A 70 -6.12 13.44 -8.03
N SER A 71 -5.44 13.53 -6.88
CA SER A 71 -5.24 12.41 -5.93
C SER A 71 -4.43 11.20 -6.47
N CYS A 72 -4.03 11.18 -7.75
CA CYS A 72 -3.25 10.09 -8.34
C CYS A 72 -1.74 10.35 -8.42
N THR A 73 -1.30 11.61 -8.40
CA THR A 73 0.11 11.99 -8.54
C THR A 73 0.78 11.28 -9.73
N MET A 74 0.28 11.53 -10.94
CA MET A 74 0.80 10.94 -12.18
C MET A 74 2.15 11.56 -12.58
N LYS A 75 3.16 11.39 -11.72
CA LYS A 75 4.53 11.85 -11.95
C LYS A 75 5.27 10.91 -12.90
N TYR A 76 6.43 11.35 -13.38
CA TYR A 76 7.35 10.50 -14.12
C TYR A 76 7.77 9.29 -13.27
N ASN A 77 7.80 8.11 -13.89
CA ASN A 77 8.36 6.88 -13.31
C ASN A 77 9.77 6.69 -13.91
N PRO A 78 10.86 6.98 -13.18
CA PRO A 78 12.21 6.86 -13.69
C PRO A 78 12.53 5.49 -14.28
N LEU A 79 13.05 5.47 -15.51
CA LEU A 79 13.44 4.21 -16.17
C LEU A 79 14.55 3.46 -15.41
N VAL A 80 15.39 4.19 -14.66
CA VAL A 80 16.41 3.59 -13.80
C VAL A 80 15.80 2.75 -12.67
N ASP A 81 14.64 3.14 -12.13
CA ASP A 81 13.94 2.38 -11.09
C ASP A 81 13.51 0.99 -11.63
N GLU A 82 13.09 0.94 -12.89
CA GLU A 82 12.77 -0.31 -13.60
C GLU A 82 14.00 -1.17 -13.87
N GLU A 83 15.15 -0.56 -14.15
CA GLU A 83 16.42 -1.26 -14.33
C GLU A 83 16.90 -1.89 -13.02
N LEU A 84 16.86 -1.12 -11.92
CA LEU A 84 17.26 -1.59 -10.58
C LEU A 84 16.35 -2.71 -10.08
N ALA A 85 15.03 -2.61 -10.31
CA ALA A 85 14.09 -3.69 -9.97
C ALA A 85 14.29 -4.98 -10.80
N ARG A 86 15.08 -4.94 -11.89
CA ARG A 86 15.42 -6.11 -12.72
C ARG A 86 16.76 -6.76 -12.37
N LEU A 87 17.48 -6.25 -11.37
CA LEU A 87 18.71 -6.89 -10.92
C LEU A 87 18.47 -8.36 -10.57
N GLU A 88 19.38 -9.24 -10.99
CA GLU A 88 19.26 -10.70 -10.82
C GLU A 88 19.14 -11.07 -9.33
N GLY A 89 19.87 -10.37 -8.46
CA GLY A 89 19.79 -10.53 -7.01
C GLY A 89 18.43 -10.15 -6.38
N PHE A 90 17.52 -9.50 -7.12
CA PHE A 90 16.16 -9.20 -6.69
C PHE A 90 15.09 -10.01 -7.42
N THR A 91 15.34 -10.40 -8.68
CA THR A 91 14.39 -11.18 -9.48
C THR A 91 14.55 -12.68 -9.31
N GLY A 92 15.73 -13.15 -8.88
CA GLY A 92 16.06 -14.55 -8.65
C GLY A 92 15.81 -15.06 -7.22
N ILE A 93 15.19 -14.26 -6.34
CA ILE A 93 14.95 -14.65 -4.95
C ILE A 93 13.58 -15.27 -4.74
N HIS A 94 13.51 -16.28 -3.89
CA HIS A 94 12.25 -16.85 -3.40
C HIS A 94 11.92 -16.26 -2.02
N PRO A 95 10.68 -15.80 -1.76
CA PRO A 95 10.33 -15.14 -0.50
C PRO A 95 10.35 -16.07 0.73
N GLY A 96 10.47 -17.38 0.52
CA GLY A 96 10.66 -18.38 1.58
C GLY A 96 12.06 -19.02 1.60
N GLN A 97 13.05 -18.48 0.88
CA GLN A 97 14.44 -18.95 1.00
C GLN A 97 15.07 -18.50 2.31
N ASP A 98 16.22 -19.08 2.68
CA ASP A 98 16.91 -18.75 3.92
C ASP A 98 17.19 -17.23 4.01
N PRO A 99 16.80 -16.54 5.11
CA PRO A 99 17.12 -15.13 5.32
C PRO A 99 18.60 -14.79 5.18
N ASP A 100 19.51 -15.71 5.48
CA ASP A 100 20.96 -15.49 5.34
C ASP A 100 21.36 -15.33 3.85
N ASP A 101 20.61 -15.90 2.91
CA ASP A 101 20.86 -15.80 1.45
C ASP A 101 20.27 -14.52 0.82
N VAL A 102 19.50 -13.72 1.57
CA VAL A 102 18.77 -12.54 1.07
C VAL A 102 19.06 -11.25 1.82
N GLN A 103 20.22 -11.15 2.47
CA GLN A 103 20.57 -9.98 3.29
C GLN A 103 20.45 -8.65 2.55
N GLY A 104 20.76 -8.59 1.25
CA GLY A 104 20.58 -7.36 0.45
C GLY A 104 19.12 -6.94 0.28
N ALA A 105 18.19 -7.90 0.13
CA ALA A 105 16.76 -7.62 0.04
C ALA A 105 16.19 -7.18 1.39
N LEU A 106 16.61 -7.84 2.48
CA LEU A 106 16.22 -7.47 3.83
C LEU A 106 16.76 -6.09 4.23
N GLN A 107 18.02 -5.80 3.88
CA GLN A 107 18.62 -4.47 4.07
C GLN A 107 17.78 -3.39 3.38
N LEU A 108 17.43 -3.58 2.11
CA LEU A 108 16.62 -2.62 1.36
C LEU A 108 15.26 -2.37 2.04
N MET A 109 14.59 -3.44 2.50
CA MET A 109 13.32 -3.30 3.22
C MET A 109 13.48 -2.54 4.54
N TYR A 110 14.53 -2.85 5.30
CA TYR A 110 14.84 -2.18 6.56
C TYR A 110 15.15 -0.69 6.36
N GLU A 111 15.95 -0.37 5.36
CA GLU A 111 16.32 1.01 5.06
C GLU A 111 15.15 1.80 4.48
N LEU A 112 14.31 1.19 3.64
CA LEU A 112 13.08 1.81 3.17
C LEU A 112 12.13 2.11 4.34
N GLU A 113 11.96 1.19 5.28
CA GLU A 113 11.16 1.43 6.49
C GLU A 113 11.66 2.65 7.27
N ARG A 114 12.98 2.75 7.45
CA ARG A 114 13.62 3.87 8.15
C ARG A 114 13.49 5.18 7.40
N ALA A 115 13.67 5.16 6.08
CA ALA A 115 13.52 6.33 5.24
C ALA A 115 12.07 6.86 5.29
N LEU A 116 11.07 5.97 5.20
CA LEU A 116 9.66 6.35 5.33
C LEU A 116 9.34 6.88 6.73
N SER A 117 9.90 6.25 7.77
CA SER A 117 9.79 6.73 9.16
C SER A 117 10.32 8.16 9.30
N GLU A 118 11.50 8.46 8.76
CA GLU A 118 12.10 9.79 8.81
C GLU A 118 11.29 10.81 7.99
N ILE A 119 10.95 10.49 6.74
CA ILE A 119 10.17 11.37 5.85
C ILE A 119 8.83 11.74 6.47
N CYS A 120 8.20 10.80 7.18
CA CYS A 120 6.87 10.99 7.75
C CYS A 120 6.87 11.42 9.23
N GLY A 121 8.02 11.38 9.92
CA GLY A 121 8.11 11.61 11.36
C GLY A 121 7.46 10.50 12.20
N MET A 122 7.32 9.29 11.67
CA MET A 122 6.71 8.16 12.37
C MET A 122 7.79 7.31 13.06
N SER A 123 7.42 6.53 14.07
CA SER A 123 8.39 5.74 14.84
C SER A 123 8.74 4.40 14.18
N ALA A 124 7.80 3.81 13.43
CA ALA A 124 8.00 2.56 12.73
C ALA A 124 7.04 2.45 11.55
N PHE A 125 7.42 1.65 10.53
CA PHE A 125 6.55 1.32 9.41
C PHE A 125 6.38 -0.21 9.24
N THR A 126 5.27 -0.62 8.66
CA THR A 126 5.14 -1.93 7.99
C THR A 126 5.08 -1.72 6.48
N LEU A 127 5.74 -2.59 5.72
CA LEU A 127 5.71 -2.58 4.25
C LEU A 127 4.69 -3.57 3.65
N GLN A 128 4.06 -4.41 4.48
CA GLN A 128 3.19 -5.51 4.02
C GLN A 128 1.97 -5.07 3.19
N PRO A 129 1.25 -3.97 3.49
CA PRO A 129 0.01 -3.68 2.78
C PRO A 129 0.26 -3.35 1.31
N ALA A 130 -0.51 -4.01 0.43
CA ALA A 130 -0.27 -4.00 -1.02
C ALA A 130 -0.73 -2.72 -1.75
N ALA A 131 -1.51 -1.85 -1.10
CA ALA A 131 -2.05 -0.62 -1.68
C ALA A 131 -2.56 0.32 -0.58
N GLY A 132 -2.91 1.57 -0.93
CA GLY A 132 -3.36 2.57 0.06
C GLY A 132 -4.58 2.14 0.88
N ALA A 133 -5.65 1.67 0.22
CA ALA A 133 -6.83 1.15 0.92
C ALA A 133 -6.53 -0.07 1.81
N HIS A 134 -5.54 -0.89 1.43
CA HIS A 134 -5.06 -1.98 2.30
C HIS A 134 -4.29 -1.42 3.51
N GLY A 135 -3.56 -0.32 3.32
CA GLY A 135 -2.96 0.45 4.41
C GLY A 135 -3.99 1.06 5.36
N GLU A 136 -5.10 1.60 4.84
CA GLU A 136 -6.25 2.06 5.66
C GLU A 136 -6.82 0.93 6.50
N LEU A 137 -7.11 -0.21 5.88
CA LEU A 137 -7.59 -1.39 6.61
C LEU A 137 -6.61 -1.78 7.72
N THR A 138 -5.31 -1.84 7.40
CA THR A 138 -4.24 -2.18 8.34
C THR A 138 -4.17 -1.18 9.51
N GLY A 139 -4.21 0.12 9.22
CA GLY A 139 -4.19 1.16 10.24
C GLY A 139 -5.42 1.11 11.14
N MET A 140 -6.59 0.81 10.59
CA MET A 140 -7.80 0.64 11.39
C MET A 140 -7.74 -0.63 12.26
N MET A 141 -7.18 -1.73 11.76
CA MET A 141 -6.92 -2.92 12.58
C MET A 141 -5.98 -2.61 13.74
N ILE A 142 -4.90 -1.84 13.51
CA ILE A 142 -3.98 -1.38 14.54
C ILE A 142 -4.71 -0.57 15.61
N ALA A 143 -5.50 0.43 15.21
CA ALA A 143 -6.29 1.24 16.14
C ALA A 143 -7.25 0.38 16.98
N ARG A 144 -7.96 -0.55 16.33
CA ARG A 144 -8.89 -1.47 16.98
C ARG A 144 -8.21 -2.29 18.07
N ASP A 145 -7.09 -2.91 17.75
CA ASP A 145 -6.41 -3.83 18.67
C ASP A 145 -5.64 -3.06 19.76
N TYR A 146 -5.17 -1.84 19.47
CA TYR A 146 -4.68 -0.89 20.48
C TYR A 146 -5.74 -0.59 21.55
N PHE A 147 -6.93 -0.16 21.13
CA PHE A 147 -8.03 0.17 22.03
C PHE A 147 -8.54 -1.05 22.80
N ARG A 148 -8.63 -2.22 22.16
CA ARG A 148 -8.97 -3.49 22.82
C ARG A 148 -7.96 -3.89 23.89
N SER A 149 -6.66 -3.73 23.62
CA SER A 149 -5.60 -4.06 24.59
C SER A 149 -5.67 -3.23 25.87
N ARG A 150 -6.32 -2.06 25.80
CA ARG A 150 -6.57 -1.15 26.93
C ARG A 150 -7.90 -1.38 27.63
N GLY A 151 -8.71 -2.35 27.18
CA GLY A 151 -10.06 -2.55 27.69
C GLY A 151 -11.05 -1.46 27.28
N GLU A 152 -10.73 -0.66 26.25
CA GLU A 152 -11.52 0.46 25.76
C GLU A 152 -11.96 0.20 24.31
N PRO A 153 -12.87 -0.75 23.99
CA PRO A 153 -13.21 -1.09 22.60
C PRO A 153 -14.10 -0.02 21.93
N ARG A 154 -13.52 1.16 21.70
CA ARG A 154 -14.15 2.32 21.06
C ARG A 154 -14.57 1.98 19.62
N LYS A 155 -15.76 2.43 19.20
CA LYS A 155 -16.36 2.03 17.92
C LYS A 155 -16.49 3.16 16.92
N ARG A 156 -16.49 4.42 17.36
CA ARG A 156 -16.78 5.55 16.46
C ARG A 156 -15.51 6.02 15.75
N VAL A 157 -15.59 6.21 14.44
CA VAL A 157 -14.52 6.85 13.64
C VAL A 157 -15.09 8.08 12.97
N ILE A 158 -14.48 9.24 13.24
CA ILE A 158 -14.86 10.51 12.61
C ILE A 158 -14.21 10.60 11.24
N VAL A 159 -15.00 10.94 10.22
CA VAL A 159 -14.53 11.08 8.84
C VAL A 159 -15.11 12.39 8.26
N PRO A 160 -14.29 13.30 7.70
CA PRO A 160 -14.80 14.47 6.97
C PRO A 160 -15.64 14.06 5.77
N ASP A 161 -16.65 14.85 5.41
CA ASP A 161 -17.46 14.66 4.19
C ASP A 161 -16.65 14.71 2.88
N SER A 162 -15.48 15.34 2.93
CA SER A 162 -14.52 15.43 1.84
C SER A 162 -13.60 14.20 1.72
N ALA A 163 -13.63 13.26 2.67
CA ALA A 163 -12.74 12.11 2.64
C ALA A 163 -12.93 11.23 1.39
N HIS A 164 -11.85 10.53 1.00
CA HIS A 164 -11.93 9.56 -0.09
C HIS A 164 -12.86 8.39 0.30
N GLY A 165 -13.59 7.84 -0.67
CA GLY A 165 -14.62 6.81 -0.42
C GLY A 165 -14.08 5.49 0.16
N THR A 166 -12.77 5.24 0.10
CA THR A 166 -12.13 4.08 0.74
C THR A 166 -12.14 4.20 2.26
N ASN A 167 -12.03 5.40 2.83
CA ASN A 167 -11.98 5.61 4.27
C ASN A 167 -13.21 5.02 4.99
N PRO A 168 -14.47 5.40 4.67
CA PRO A 168 -15.63 4.83 5.34
C PRO A 168 -15.82 3.32 5.05
N ALA A 169 -15.35 2.84 3.89
CA ALA A 169 -15.37 1.42 3.57
C ALA A 169 -14.42 0.62 4.48
N SER A 170 -13.16 1.06 4.62
CA SER A 170 -12.15 0.47 5.49
C SER A 170 -12.60 0.46 6.96
N VAL A 171 -13.21 1.56 7.43
CA VAL A 171 -13.81 1.68 8.77
C VAL A 171 -14.87 0.59 8.99
N THR A 172 -15.80 0.47 8.05
CA THR A 172 -16.91 -0.50 8.14
C THR A 172 -16.40 -1.94 8.13
N ILE A 173 -15.43 -2.26 7.26
CA ILE A 173 -14.82 -3.61 7.19
C ILE A 173 -14.14 -3.99 8.51
N CYS A 174 -13.54 -3.02 9.22
CA CYS A 174 -12.93 -3.23 10.52
C CYS A 174 -13.93 -3.31 11.69
N GLY A 175 -15.23 -3.16 11.44
CA GLY A 175 -16.29 -3.22 12.45
C GLY A 175 -16.44 -1.94 13.29
N PHE A 176 -15.90 -0.83 12.80
CA PHE A 176 -16.16 0.50 13.37
C PHE A 176 -17.40 1.13 12.73
N GLU A 177 -17.90 2.19 13.37
CA GLU A 177 -19.05 2.98 12.95
C GLU A 177 -18.55 4.33 12.42
N PRO A 178 -18.61 4.58 11.09
CA PRO A 178 -18.22 5.86 10.53
C PRO A 178 -19.23 6.94 10.90
N LYS A 179 -18.74 8.07 11.39
CA LYS A 179 -19.53 9.27 11.66
C LYS A 179 -18.97 10.41 10.82
N THR A 180 -19.74 10.79 9.81
CA THR A 180 -19.36 11.88 8.91
C THR A 180 -19.60 13.24 9.58
N ILE A 181 -18.63 14.14 9.47
CA ILE A 181 -18.76 15.54 9.86
C ILE A 181 -18.68 16.45 8.63
N PRO A 182 -19.45 17.55 8.58
CA PRO A 182 -19.40 18.49 7.47
C PRO A 182 -18.10 19.30 7.48
N SER A 183 -17.60 19.64 6.30
CA SER A 183 -16.57 20.68 6.15
C SER A 183 -17.17 22.07 6.41
N ASN A 184 -16.35 23.04 6.86
CA ASN A 184 -16.77 24.44 6.96
C ASN A 184 -16.91 25.11 5.58
N ASP A 185 -17.30 26.38 5.57
CA ASP A 185 -17.47 27.20 4.36
C ASP A 185 -16.17 27.38 3.54
N ARG A 186 -15.02 27.05 4.11
CA ARG A 186 -13.70 27.06 3.46
C ARG A 186 -13.26 25.67 2.97
N GLY A 187 -14.08 24.64 3.15
CA GLY A 187 -13.74 23.25 2.78
C GLY A 187 -12.70 22.61 3.69
N LEU A 188 -12.61 23.04 4.96
CA LEU A 188 -11.70 22.54 5.98
C LEU A 188 -12.50 21.88 7.12
N ILE A 189 -11.82 21.13 8.00
CA ILE A 189 -12.44 20.62 9.23
C ILE A 189 -12.74 21.81 10.16
N ASP A 190 -13.96 21.87 10.67
CA ASP A 190 -14.39 22.84 11.68
C ASP A 190 -14.04 22.32 13.09
N PRO A 191 -13.12 22.97 13.83
CA PRO A 191 -12.73 22.52 15.17
C PRO A 191 -13.89 22.53 16.18
N GLU A 192 -14.82 23.48 16.09
CA GLU A 192 -15.97 23.60 16.97
C GLU A 192 -16.99 22.48 16.72
N VAL A 193 -17.15 22.04 15.47
CA VAL A 193 -17.95 20.84 15.15
C VAL A 193 -17.23 19.59 15.63
N LEU A 194 -15.92 19.49 15.41
CA LEU A 194 -15.12 18.36 15.84
C LEU A 194 -15.18 18.16 17.36
N GLU A 195 -15.04 19.24 18.14
CA GLU A 195 -15.11 19.21 19.61
C GLU A 195 -16.46 18.71 20.13
N ARG A 196 -17.57 18.97 19.43
CA ARG A 196 -18.90 18.46 19.79
C ARG A 196 -19.10 16.98 19.47
N GLU A 197 -18.40 16.48 18.45
CA GLU A 197 -18.59 15.13 17.91
C GLU A 197 -17.61 14.11 18.51
N VAL A 198 -16.42 14.56 18.91
CA VAL A 198 -15.40 13.75 19.57
C VAL A 198 -15.77 13.53 21.04
N ASN A 199 -15.76 12.27 21.49
CA ASN A 199 -16.04 11.88 22.87
C ASN A 199 -15.30 10.58 23.25
N GLU A 200 -15.59 10.01 24.42
CA GLU A 200 -14.95 8.80 24.95
C GLU A 200 -15.16 7.54 24.07
N GLU A 201 -16.21 7.49 23.25
CA GLU A 201 -16.45 6.40 22.29
C GLU A 201 -15.67 6.58 20.97
N THR A 202 -15.07 7.75 20.76
CA THR A 202 -14.30 8.06 19.55
C THR A 202 -12.96 7.36 19.60
N SER A 203 -12.74 6.51 18.59
CA SER A 203 -11.50 5.78 18.39
C SER A 203 -10.51 6.56 17.54
N VAL A 204 -10.94 7.04 16.38
CA VAL A 204 -10.05 7.62 15.36
C VAL A 204 -10.73 8.82 14.68
N LEU A 205 -9.97 9.87 14.39
CA LEU A 205 -10.26 10.83 13.32
C LEU A 205 -9.45 10.41 12.08
N MET A 206 -10.12 10.10 10.96
CA MET A 206 -9.44 9.92 9.67
C MET A 206 -9.44 11.22 8.89
N LEU A 207 -8.27 11.69 8.45
CA LEU A 207 -8.15 12.89 7.62
C LEU A 207 -7.15 12.68 6.48
N THR A 208 -7.19 13.56 5.49
CA THR A 208 -6.17 13.65 4.43
C THR A 208 -5.52 15.02 4.54
N LEU A 209 -4.18 15.11 4.45
CA LEU A 209 -3.48 16.39 4.48
C LEU A 209 -2.46 16.51 3.34
N PRO A 210 -2.54 17.56 2.48
CA PRO A 210 -3.72 18.41 2.24
C PRO A 210 -4.98 17.58 2.01
N ASN A 211 -6.15 18.15 2.29
CA ASN A 211 -7.42 17.44 2.11
C ASN A 211 -7.72 17.20 0.61
N THR A 212 -8.82 16.53 0.30
CA THR A 212 -9.14 16.11 -1.07
C THR A 212 -9.45 17.28 -2.02
N LEU A 213 -9.69 18.48 -1.48
CA LEU A 213 -9.79 19.73 -2.25
C LEU A 213 -8.42 20.36 -2.53
N GLY A 214 -7.33 19.77 -2.03
CA GLY A 214 -5.97 20.30 -2.13
C GLY A 214 -5.68 21.42 -1.12
N LEU A 215 -6.49 21.54 -0.06
CA LEU A 215 -6.36 22.58 0.96
C LEU A 215 -5.64 22.03 2.20
N PHE A 216 -4.74 22.83 2.77
CA PHE A 216 -4.09 22.50 4.04
C PHE A 216 -5.01 22.86 5.20
N GLU A 217 -5.17 21.93 6.16
CA GLU A 217 -5.86 22.18 7.42
C GLU A 217 -5.06 23.20 8.26
N ARG A 218 -5.57 24.43 8.34
CA ARG A 218 -4.86 25.56 8.99
C ARG A 218 -4.80 25.44 10.50
N GLU A 219 -5.74 24.70 11.08
CA GLU A 219 -5.89 24.51 12.53
C GLU A 219 -5.51 23.08 12.95
N ILE A 220 -4.61 22.42 12.22
CA ILE A 220 -4.24 21.01 12.47
C ILE A 220 -3.74 20.76 13.89
N ALA A 221 -3.03 21.73 14.49
CA ALA A 221 -2.59 21.63 15.89
C ALA A 221 -3.79 21.57 16.86
N ARG A 222 -4.80 22.44 16.67
CA ARG A 222 -6.02 22.46 17.48
C ARG A 222 -6.86 21.20 17.25
N ILE A 223 -6.97 20.75 16.00
CA ILE A 223 -7.63 19.48 15.64
C ILE A 223 -6.95 18.33 16.39
N SER A 224 -5.61 18.30 16.40
CA SER A 224 -4.85 17.28 17.11
C SER A 224 -5.09 17.31 18.62
N GLU A 225 -5.07 18.50 19.22
CA GLU A 225 -5.35 18.68 20.65
C GLU A 225 -6.75 18.18 21.02
N ILE A 226 -7.79 18.51 20.23
CA ILE A 226 -9.16 18.05 20.47
C ILE A 226 -9.24 16.52 20.45
N VAL A 227 -8.68 15.88 19.41
CA VAL A 227 -8.74 14.42 19.24
C VAL A 227 -7.96 13.70 20.34
N HIS A 228 -6.74 14.16 20.63
CA HIS A 228 -5.88 13.55 21.64
C HIS A 228 -6.38 13.78 23.06
N SER A 229 -7.01 14.92 23.36
CA SER A 229 -7.62 15.19 24.68
C SER A 229 -8.76 14.23 25.01
N ALA A 230 -9.47 13.72 24.00
CA ALA A 230 -10.47 12.66 24.17
C ALA A 230 -9.85 11.24 24.20
N GLY A 231 -8.53 11.11 24.06
CA GLY A 231 -7.82 9.83 23.98
C GLY A 231 -8.00 9.08 22.64
N ALA A 232 -8.55 9.73 21.62
CA ALA A 232 -8.67 9.18 20.28
C ALA A 232 -7.33 9.28 19.52
N LEU A 233 -7.22 8.57 18.38
CA LEU A 233 -6.06 8.59 17.50
C LEU A 233 -6.34 9.42 16.24
N ILE A 234 -5.30 9.94 15.61
CA ILE A 234 -5.38 10.55 14.28
C ILE A 234 -4.81 9.58 13.25
N TYR A 235 -5.64 9.20 12.28
CA TYR A 235 -5.22 8.49 11.09
C TYR A 235 -5.11 9.47 9.91
N MET A 236 -3.95 9.53 9.27
CA MET A 236 -3.76 10.32 8.05
C MET A 236 -3.71 9.43 6.81
N ASP A 237 -4.59 9.70 5.85
CA ASP A 237 -4.46 9.25 4.47
C ASP A 237 -3.33 10.02 3.78
N GLY A 238 -2.24 9.32 3.47
CA GLY A 238 -1.05 9.89 2.83
C GLY A 238 -1.06 9.87 1.30
N ALA A 239 -2.22 9.72 0.66
CA ALA A 239 -2.33 9.85 -0.80
C ALA A 239 -1.81 11.20 -1.32
N ASN A 240 -1.90 12.25 -0.49
CA ASN A 240 -1.44 13.61 -0.81
C ASN A 240 -0.06 13.96 -0.24
N MET A 241 0.71 12.96 0.23
CA MET A 241 2.06 13.18 0.79
C MET A 241 3.03 13.90 -0.15
N ASN A 242 2.80 13.86 -1.46
CA ASN A 242 3.63 14.59 -2.43
C ASN A 242 3.64 16.11 -2.19
N ALA A 243 2.63 16.68 -1.52
CA ALA A 243 2.60 18.09 -1.13
C ALA A 243 3.32 18.38 0.19
N LEU A 244 3.70 17.35 0.96
CA LEU A 244 4.32 17.46 2.29
C LEU A 244 5.81 17.13 2.30
N LEU A 245 6.30 16.35 1.33
CA LEU A 245 7.69 15.87 1.26
C LEU A 245 8.70 17.00 1.50
N GLY A 246 9.54 16.85 2.53
CA GLY A 246 10.61 17.78 2.87
C GLY A 246 10.15 19.11 3.50
N ILE A 247 8.85 19.30 3.74
CA ILE A 247 8.28 20.54 4.30
C ILE A 247 7.66 20.28 5.67
N VAL A 248 6.79 19.27 5.77
CA VAL A 248 6.08 18.93 7.01
C VAL A 248 6.11 17.41 7.18
N ARG A 249 6.41 16.95 8.39
CA ARG A 249 6.32 15.54 8.76
C ARG A 249 5.00 15.30 9.52
N PRO A 250 4.11 14.42 9.03
CA PRO A 250 2.84 14.10 9.69
C PRO A 250 2.95 13.76 11.18
N GLY A 251 3.97 13.00 11.58
CA GLY A 251 4.17 12.66 12.99
C GLY A 251 4.42 13.87 13.90
N ASP A 252 5.07 14.92 13.38
CA ASP A 252 5.33 16.16 14.14
C ASP A 252 4.07 17.00 14.39
N ILE A 253 3.02 16.77 13.59
CA ILE A 253 1.72 17.47 13.69
C ILE A 253 0.62 16.61 14.33
N GLY A 254 1.02 15.54 15.03
CA GLY A 254 0.12 14.74 15.86
C GLY A 254 -0.53 13.53 15.16
N VAL A 255 -0.09 13.17 13.96
CA VAL A 255 -0.57 11.95 13.29
C VAL A 255 -0.04 10.71 14.01
N ASP A 256 -0.96 9.80 14.37
CA ASP A 256 -0.62 8.58 15.11
C ASP A 256 -0.44 7.37 14.21
N ILE A 257 -1.24 7.30 13.14
CA ILE A 257 -1.20 6.25 12.13
C ILE A 257 -1.30 6.91 10.77
N MET A 258 -0.56 6.45 9.79
CA MET A 258 -0.77 6.87 8.41
C MET A 258 -0.38 5.79 7.44
N HIS A 259 -0.96 5.82 6.24
CA HIS A 259 -0.42 5.09 5.12
C HIS A 259 0.23 6.03 4.11
N VAL A 260 1.14 5.52 3.29
CA VAL A 260 1.65 6.22 2.10
C VAL A 260 1.40 5.39 0.85
N ASN A 261 1.29 6.04 -0.31
CA ASN A 261 1.17 5.35 -1.60
C ASN A 261 2.50 5.42 -2.35
N LEU A 262 3.26 4.32 -2.38
CA LEU A 262 4.53 4.29 -3.14
C LEU A 262 4.32 4.56 -4.63
N HIS A 263 3.21 4.02 -5.17
CA HIS A 263 2.72 4.17 -6.55
C HIS A 263 2.07 5.52 -6.86
N LYS A 264 2.24 6.50 -5.98
CA LYS A 264 1.86 7.89 -6.20
C LYS A 264 3.04 8.79 -5.87
N THR A 265 3.36 8.86 -4.58
CA THR A 265 4.35 9.81 -4.05
C THR A 265 5.78 9.40 -4.35
N PHE A 266 6.08 8.10 -4.45
CA PHE A 266 7.45 7.57 -4.52
C PHE A 266 7.75 6.89 -5.86
N SER A 267 7.32 7.54 -6.95
CA SER A 267 7.62 7.23 -8.37
C SER A 267 7.30 5.84 -8.90
N THR A 268 6.72 4.92 -8.13
CA THR A 268 6.46 3.59 -8.67
C THR A 268 5.30 3.60 -9.68
N PRO A 269 5.35 2.81 -10.77
CA PRO A 269 4.36 2.93 -11.84
C PRO A 269 2.95 2.56 -11.43
N HIS A 270 1.96 3.30 -11.93
CA HIS A 270 0.54 3.00 -11.72
C HIS A 270 0.07 1.72 -12.43
N GLY A 271 0.79 1.26 -13.47
CA GLY A 271 0.55 -0.03 -14.13
C GLY A 271 -0.84 -0.21 -14.78
N GLY A 272 -1.57 0.88 -15.05
CA GLY A 272 -2.96 0.81 -15.52
C GLY A 272 -3.98 0.41 -14.45
N GLY A 273 -3.61 0.46 -13.16
CA GLY A 273 -4.47 0.13 -12.02
C GLY A 273 -3.76 -0.62 -10.89
N GLY A 274 -2.52 -1.05 -11.09
CA GLY A 274 -1.68 -1.72 -10.10
C GLY A 274 -0.55 -2.52 -10.75
N PRO A 275 0.30 -3.21 -9.95
CA PRO A 275 0.26 -3.28 -8.50
C PRO A 275 0.74 -1.98 -7.81
N GLY A 276 0.46 -1.86 -6.52
CA GLY A 276 0.91 -0.74 -5.70
C GLY A 276 1.69 -1.19 -4.47
N SER A 277 1.79 -0.30 -3.49
CA SER A 277 2.22 -0.59 -2.12
C SER A 277 1.68 0.53 -1.23
N GLY A 278 1.18 0.14 -0.05
CA GLY A 278 0.60 1.02 0.95
C GLY A 278 1.24 0.91 2.32
N PRO A 279 2.56 1.19 2.49
CA PRO A 279 3.20 1.09 3.79
C PRO A 279 2.48 1.92 4.85
N VAL A 280 2.40 1.39 6.07
CA VAL A 280 1.71 2.02 7.20
C VAL A 280 2.71 2.39 8.28
N GLY A 281 2.77 3.67 8.61
CA GLY A 281 3.60 4.25 9.66
C GLY A 281 2.78 4.49 10.92
N VAL A 282 3.40 4.32 12.07
CA VAL A 282 2.76 4.50 13.37
C VAL A 282 3.63 5.21 14.39
N ALA A 283 3.00 5.91 15.32
CA ALA A 283 3.65 6.47 16.50
C ALA A 283 4.15 5.35 17.43
N ALA A 284 5.15 5.65 18.27
CA ALA A 284 5.85 4.68 19.11
C ALA A 284 4.90 3.79 19.94
N ARG A 285 3.84 4.36 20.51
CA ARG A 285 2.85 3.63 21.34
C ARG A 285 2.04 2.57 20.59
N LEU A 286 2.12 2.57 19.26
CA LEU A 286 1.39 1.68 18.36
C LEU A 286 2.31 0.67 17.64
N ALA A 287 3.63 0.79 17.79
CA ALA A 287 4.60 -0.01 17.04
C ALA A 287 4.45 -1.53 17.26
N ASP A 288 4.12 -1.94 18.49
CA ASP A 288 3.89 -3.35 18.83
C ASP A 288 2.69 -3.96 18.11
N PHE A 289 1.75 -3.15 17.61
CA PHE A 289 0.56 -3.63 16.91
C PHE A 289 0.79 -3.83 15.40
N LEU A 290 1.94 -3.41 14.87
CA LEU A 290 2.24 -3.55 13.45
C LEU A 290 2.18 -5.03 13.00
N PRO A 291 1.79 -5.30 11.74
CA PRO A 291 1.88 -6.63 11.16
C PRO A 291 3.28 -7.23 11.23
N VAL A 292 3.35 -8.52 11.54
CA VAL A 292 4.59 -9.32 11.53
C VAL A 292 4.61 -10.27 10.34
N PRO A 293 5.78 -10.69 9.82
CA PRO A 293 7.14 -10.37 10.26
C PRO A 293 7.55 -8.95 9.84
N ARG A 294 8.50 -8.40 10.59
CA ARG A 294 9.20 -7.15 10.28
C ARG A 294 10.70 -7.41 10.16
N VAL A 295 11.39 -6.62 9.37
CA VAL A 295 12.86 -6.72 9.29
C VAL A 295 13.47 -6.00 10.49
N ALA A 296 14.37 -6.67 11.20
CA ALA A 296 15.15 -6.09 12.29
C ALA A 296 16.64 -6.30 12.03
N LEU A 297 17.48 -5.43 12.62
CA LEU A 297 18.93 -5.57 12.59
C LEU A 297 19.39 -6.07 13.97
N GLU A 298 19.86 -7.32 14.04
CA GLU A 298 20.39 -7.96 15.26
C GLU A 298 21.82 -8.44 14.98
N ASP A 299 22.77 -8.08 15.84
CA ASP A 299 24.19 -8.48 15.73
C ASP A 299 24.82 -8.26 14.34
N GLY A 300 24.44 -7.18 13.66
CA GLY A 300 24.93 -6.83 12.33
C GLY A 300 24.29 -7.61 11.18
N ARG A 301 23.23 -8.39 11.44
CA ARG A 301 22.47 -9.13 10.43
C ARG A 301 21.00 -8.71 10.38
N TYR A 302 20.43 -8.72 9.19
CA TYR A 302 19.00 -8.49 9.00
C TYR A 302 18.24 -9.79 9.20
N ILE A 303 17.28 -9.77 10.12
CA ILE A 303 16.43 -10.93 10.44
C ILE A 303 14.96 -10.61 10.22
N LEU A 304 14.16 -11.65 10.01
CA LEU A 304 12.70 -11.55 10.01
C LEU A 304 12.19 -11.79 11.44
N SER A 305 11.81 -10.71 12.11
CA SER A 305 11.25 -10.75 13.46
C SER A 305 9.74 -10.97 13.42
N GLU A 306 9.29 -12.05 14.05
CA GLU A 306 7.87 -12.28 14.39
C GLU A 306 7.52 -11.86 15.82
N ARG A 307 8.44 -11.14 16.50
CA ARG A 307 8.32 -10.81 17.92
C ARG A 307 7.36 -9.64 18.15
N SER A 308 6.05 -9.93 18.23
CA SER A 308 5.10 -9.10 18.98
C SER A 308 3.82 -9.87 19.28
N GLU A 309 3.52 -10.04 20.57
CA GLU A 309 2.25 -10.65 21.03
C GLU A 309 1.02 -9.77 20.74
N LYS A 310 1.23 -8.47 20.54
CA LYS A 310 0.17 -7.49 20.26
C LYS A 310 -0.07 -7.26 18.77
N SER A 311 0.71 -7.91 17.91
CA SER A 311 0.58 -7.73 16.46
C SER A 311 -0.83 -8.06 15.98
N ILE A 312 -1.33 -7.29 15.02
CA ILE A 312 -2.58 -7.62 14.32
C ILE A 312 -2.47 -8.82 13.38
N GLY A 313 -1.30 -9.48 13.32
CA GLY A 313 -1.01 -10.64 12.50
C GLY A 313 -0.47 -10.28 11.12
N ARG A 314 -0.80 -11.09 10.10
CA ARG A 314 -0.39 -10.87 8.70
C ARG A 314 -1.55 -10.27 7.91
N VAL A 315 -1.23 -9.27 7.09
CA VAL A 315 -2.22 -8.64 6.19
C VAL A 315 -1.95 -8.98 4.72
N HIS A 316 -0.76 -9.50 4.40
CA HIS A 316 -0.39 -9.93 3.05
C HIS A 316 0.44 -11.21 3.09
N SER A 317 0.46 -11.95 1.98
CA SER A 317 1.39 -13.07 1.82
C SER A 317 2.83 -12.58 1.81
N TYR A 318 3.72 -13.31 2.49
CA TYR A 318 5.14 -12.96 2.61
C TYR A 318 5.36 -11.56 3.21
N PHE A 319 5.97 -10.63 2.46
CA PHE A 319 6.45 -9.33 2.98
C PHE A 319 5.88 -8.11 2.25
N GLY A 320 4.98 -8.32 1.30
CA GLY A 320 4.43 -7.28 0.41
C GLY A 320 5.08 -7.26 -0.98
N ASN A 321 4.89 -6.19 -1.73
CA ASN A 321 5.30 -6.08 -3.14
C ASN A 321 6.77 -5.64 -3.28
N PHE A 322 7.70 -6.56 -3.07
CA PHE A 322 9.15 -6.26 -3.00
C PHE A 322 9.69 -5.43 -4.17
N ASN A 323 9.32 -5.75 -5.42
CA ASN A 323 9.77 -4.97 -6.57
C ASN A 323 9.24 -3.52 -6.61
N VAL A 324 8.14 -3.23 -5.92
CA VAL A 324 7.66 -1.85 -5.72
C VAL A 324 8.52 -1.15 -4.67
N PHE A 325 9.03 -1.88 -3.66
CA PHE A 325 9.94 -1.35 -2.65
C PHE A 325 11.26 -0.92 -3.27
N VAL A 326 11.84 -1.76 -4.15
CA VAL A 326 13.10 -1.44 -4.85
C VAL A 326 12.99 -0.12 -5.60
N LYS A 327 11.90 0.08 -6.34
CA LYS A 327 11.66 1.31 -7.12
C LYS A 327 11.51 2.54 -6.21
N ALA A 328 10.73 2.41 -5.14
CA ALA A 328 10.55 3.51 -4.19
C ALA A 328 11.84 3.85 -3.44
N TYR A 329 12.65 2.84 -3.09
CA TYR A 329 13.93 3.03 -2.45
C TYR A 329 14.96 3.69 -3.38
N ALA A 330 14.97 3.34 -4.67
CA ALA A 330 15.82 4.00 -5.66
C ALA A 330 15.47 5.49 -5.88
N TYR A 331 14.20 5.84 -5.70
CA TYR A 331 13.71 7.22 -5.83
C TYR A 331 14.07 8.12 -4.65
N ILE A 332 14.12 7.55 -3.44
CA ILE A 332 14.43 8.27 -2.19
C ILE A 332 15.94 8.55 -2.13
#